data_AF-A0A7J4EH84-F1
#
_entry.id   AF-A0A7J4EH84-F1
#
_cell.length_a   1.000
_cell.length_b   1.000
_cell.length_c   1.000
_cell.angle_alpha   90.00
_cell.angle_beta   90.00
_cell.angle_gamma   90.00
#
_symmetry.space_group_name_H-M   'P 1'
#
loop_
_entity.id
_entity.type
_entity.pdbx_description
1 polymer ?
#
loop_
_entity_poly.entity_id
_entity_poly.type
_entity_poly.pdbx_seq_one_letter_code
_entity_poly.pdbx_strand_id
1 'polypeptide(L)'
;SDVEDAKKIKDEVLEIVDLGEILIPFGEFIENNALLSDASYVYEWWIQELQGKLKCLPSKNDGDAIAKSEETVSKIVEKDFGREIDLQKPDPEDAFALSEHYGVPLHPYYNLFWHDLSREDVEQLAVFLLENGEVHGDKELMLRIPRDKQVKDTLVELGVLHKERGGRIIIDGYAYPLIRGCGLDVENGKLVETPRFSVFKESLDDERVDATELVSRLSGVTIRKRSPSRIGARMGRPEKASPRKMRPPPHVLFPVGNFGGNQRLIRVAAEKETIQVEAGVRRCNVCGKTTFKVTCDCGAHTVSTGKIMMQDINLRKELNDAQKRIGTIMQLPDKIKGVIGTISRDKTPEPLEKGILRAQHEVYVFKDGTIRFDMTDAPLTHFKPCEIGVKVDTLRKLGYLHDWRGQPLEKEDQLCELKVQDVVVSKTCAEYLMRVSRFVDDLLEKFYGIG
;
A
#
# COMPACT_ATOMS: atom_id res chain seq x y z
N SER A 1 15.91 -1.35 -8.07
CA SER A 1 14.69 -0.57 -7.77
C SER A 1 13.43 -1.43 -7.79
N ASP A 2 13.53 -2.74 -8.02
CA ASP A 2 12.40 -3.66 -7.93
C ASP A 2 12.42 -4.49 -6.62
N VAL A 3 11.25 -5.05 -6.30
CA VAL A 3 11.01 -5.83 -5.08
C VAL A 3 11.79 -7.15 -5.06
N GLU A 4 12.04 -7.74 -6.23
CA GLU A 4 12.71 -9.04 -6.31
C GLU A 4 14.21 -8.90 -6.05
N ASP A 5 14.84 -7.86 -6.59
CA ASP A 5 16.23 -7.52 -6.30
C ASP A 5 16.42 -7.14 -4.84
N ALA A 6 15.50 -6.36 -4.25
CA ALA A 6 15.53 -6.05 -2.82
C ALA A 6 15.46 -7.32 -1.95
N LYS A 7 14.65 -8.32 -2.33
CA LYS A 7 14.61 -9.61 -1.62
C LYS A 7 15.91 -10.40 -1.76
N LYS A 8 16.56 -10.38 -2.92
CA LYS A 8 17.82 -11.10 -3.17
C LYS A 8 18.95 -10.56 -2.32
N ILE A 9 19.06 -9.23 -2.20
CA ILE A 9 20.20 -8.58 -1.52
C ILE A 9 19.93 -8.28 -0.05
N LYS A 10 18.71 -8.50 0.45
CA LYS A 10 18.28 -8.11 1.82
C LYS A 10 19.28 -8.52 2.90
N ASP A 11 19.79 -9.74 2.82
CA ASP A 11 20.70 -10.30 3.83
C ASP A 11 22.16 -9.81 3.65
N GLU A 12 22.46 -9.12 2.55
CA GLU A 12 23.76 -8.51 2.23
C GLU A 12 23.78 -6.98 2.51
N VAL A 13 22.65 -6.39 2.91
CA VAL A 13 22.57 -4.95 3.20
C VAL A 13 23.31 -4.62 4.49
N LEU A 14 24.40 -3.85 4.35
CA LEU A 14 25.16 -3.32 5.50
C LEU A 14 24.49 -2.06 6.09
N GLU A 15 24.02 -1.17 5.23
CA GLU A 15 23.50 0.15 5.59
C GLU A 15 22.47 0.63 4.55
N ILE A 16 21.44 1.34 5.02
CA ILE A 16 20.49 2.03 4.15
C ILE A 16 20.81 3.52 4.24
N VAL A 17 21.35 4.05 3.15
CA VAL A 17 21.81 5.46 3.07
C VAL A 17 20.72 6.40 2.55
N ASP A 18 19.74 5.86 1.83
CA ASP A 18 18.53 6.55 1.38
C ASP A 18 17.33 5.60 1.45
N LEU A 19 16.21 6.09 2.01
CA LEU A 19 14.95 5.34 2.08
C LEU A 19 14.17 5.38 0.76
N GLY A 20 14.57 6.26 -0.16
CA GLY A 20 13.91 6.49 -1.43
C GLY A 20 12.78 7.49 -1.33
N GLU A 21 11.87 7.41 -2.30
CA GLU A 21 10.85 8.43 -2.52
C GLU A 21 9.50 8.04 -1.89
N ILE A 22 8.75 9.03 -1.46
CA ILE A 22 7.36 8.89 -1.02
C ILE A 22 6.49 9.87 -1.79
N LEU A 23 5.45 9.36 -2.45
CA LEU A 23 4.48 10.19 -3.15
C LEU A 23 3.46 10.75 -2.14
N ILE A 24 3.47 12.06 -1.94
CA ILE A 24 2.50 12.76 -1.10
C ILE A 24 1.46 13.43 -2.00
N PRO A 25 0.17 13.07 -1.91
CA PRO A 25 -0.88 13.74 -2.66
C PRO A 25 -0.95 15.23 -2.32
N PHE A 26 -1.12 16.07 -3.33
CA PHE A 26 -1.32 17.51 -3.13
C PHE A 26 -2.50 17.84 -2.20
N GLY A 27 -3.55 16.99 -2.22
CA GLY A 27 -4.70 17.12 -1.33
C GLY A 27 -4.34 17.11 0.17
N GLU A 28 -3.29 16.40 0.58
CA GLU A 28 -2.83 16.37 1.97
C GLU A 28 -2.34 17.74 2.44
N PHE A 29 -1.71 18.52 1.55
CA PHE A 29 -1.26 19.87 1.89
C PHE A 29 -2.45 20.83 2.05
N ILE A 30 -3.46 20.71 1.18
CA ILE A 30 -4.69 21.52 1.26
C ILE A 30 -5.45 21.18 2.53
N GLU A 31 -5.70 19.90 2.79
CA GLU A 31 -6.50 19.44 3.93
C GLU A 31 -5.88 19.87 5.26
N ASN A 32 -4.56 19.73 5.39
CA ASN A 32 -3.83 20.06 6.61
C ASN A 32 -3.39 21.53 6.68
N ASN A 33 -3.67 22.34 5.65
CA ASN A 33 -3.17 23.71 5.51
C ASN A 33 -1.64 23.79 5.72
N ALA A 34 -0.92 22.81 5.19
CA ALA A 34 0.52 22.73 5.25
C ALA A 34 1.15 23.59 4.13
N LEU A 35 2.30 24.21 4.42
CA LEU A 35 3.08 24.89 3.40
C LEU A 35 3.61 23.86 2.39
N LEU A 36 3.54 24.20 1.11
CA LEU A 36 4.19 23.40 0.07
C LEU A 36 5.70 23.54 0.23
N SER A 37 6.36 22.40 0.46
CA SER A 37 7.81 22.33 0.43
C SER A 37 8.30 22.33 -1.02
N ASP A 38 9.59 22.62 -1.22
CA ASP A 38 10.21 22.53 -2.55
C ASP A 38 10.07 21.10 -3.08
N ALA A 39 9.55 20.97 -4.30
CA ALA A 39 9.37 19.69 -4.95
C ALA A 39 10.70 19.13 -5.46
N SER A 40 10.88 17.81 -5.34
CA SER A 40 11.93 17.08 -6.04
C SER A 40 11.78 17.27 -7.55
N TYR A 41 12.92 17.39 -8.25
CA TYR A 41 12.90 17.46 -9.71
C TYR A 41 12.72 16.06 -10.29
N VAL A 42 11.50 15.77 -10.76
CA VAL A 42 11.06 14.46 -11.26
C VAL A 42 10.78 14.48 -12.76
N TYR A 43 10.60 13.30 -13.36
CA TYR A 43 10.39 13.15 -14.80
C TYR A 43 9.18 13.96 -15.28
N GLU A 44 8.09 13.96 -14.52
CA GLU A 44 6.83 14.65 -14.84
C GLU A 44 7.03 16.17 -14.93
N TRP A 45 7.95 16.73 -14.16
CA TRP A 45 8.33 18.15 -14.28
C TRP A 45 9.27 18.35 -15.47
N TRP A 46 10.32 17.54 -15.59
CA TRP A 46 11.30 17.64 -16.67
C TRP A 46 10.66 17.57 -18.08
N ILE A 47 9.74 16.62 -18.30
CA ILE A 47 9.07 16.46 -19.59
C ILE A 47 8.21 17.68 -19.93
N GLN A 48 7.59 18.34 -18.94
CA GLN A 48 6.83 19.57 -19.14
C GLN A 48 7.73 20.76 -19.48
N GLU A 49 8.93 20.86 -18.90
CA GLU A 49 9.89 21.88 -19.30
C GLU A 49 10.32 21.69 -20.76
N LEU A 50 10.57 20.45 -21.18
CA LEU A 50 10.87 20.11 -22.57
C LEU A 50 9.70 20.43 -23.51
N GLN A 51 8.48 20.00 -23.15
CA GLN A 51 7.25 20.36 -23.89
C GLN A 51 7.07 21.88 -24.00
N GLY A 52 7.42 22.63 -22.96
CA GLY A 52 7.39 24.08 -22.95
C GLY A 52 8.37 24.70 -23.94
N LYS A 53 9.61 24.21 -23.99
CA LYS A 53 10.63 24.63 -24.98
C LYS A 53 10.21 24.33 -26.41
N LEU A 54 9.59 23.17 -26.61
CA LEU A 54 9.07 22.71 -27.90
C LEU A 54 7.69 23.30 -28.26
N LYS A 55 7.07 24.06 -27.34
CA LYS A 55 5.74 24.66 -27.50
C LYS A 55 4.64 23.64 -27.81
N CYS A 56 4.73 22.45 -27.23
CA CYS A 56 3.79 21.35 -27.41
C CYS A 56 3.16 20.89 -26.10
N LEU A 57 3.09 21.75 -25.09
CA LEU A 57 2.41 21.49 -23.81
C LEU A 57 0.99 20.94 -24.02
N PRO A 58 0.53 20.00 -23.18
CA PRO A 58 -0.80 19.44 -23.29
C PRO A 58 -1.87 20.54 -23.14
N SER A 59 -2.88 20.51 -24.01
CA SER A 59 -3.95 21.52 -24.01
C SER A 59 -4.84 21.48 -22.77
N LYS A 60 -4.88 20.32 -22.09
CA LYS A 60 -5.72 20.01 -20.94
C LYS A 60 -4.99 19.00 -20.05
N ASN A 61 -5.32 18.98 -18.77
CA ASN A 61 -4.80 18.01 -17.81
C ASN A 61 -5.63 16.71 -17.84
N ASP A 62 -5.74 16.10 -19.02
CA ASP A 62 -6.35 14.79 -19.22
C ASP A 62 -5.36 13.82 -19.88
N GLY A 63 -5.57 12.51 -19.67
CA GLY A 63 -4.62 11.49 -20.09
C GLY A 63 -4.38 11.45 -21.59
N ASP A 64 -5.38 11.80 -22.41
CA ASP A 64 -5.26 11.78 -23.87
C ASP A 64 -4.45 12.97 -24.38
N ALA A 65 -4.67 14.17 -23.82
CA ALA A 65 -3.90 15.36 -24.16
C ALA A 65 -2.42 15.21 -23.77
N ILE A 66 -2.16 14.62 -22.60
CA ILE A 66 -0.80 14.31 -22.13
C ILE A 66 -0.12 13.31 -23.07
N ALA A 67 -0.77 12.19 -23.37
CA ALA A 67 -0.20 11.16 -24.26
C ALA A 67 0.12 11.70 -25.66
N LYS A 68 -0.76 12.55 -26.23
CA LYS A 68 -0.52 13.19 -27.53
C LYS A 68 0.65 14.17 -27.49
N SER A 69 0.78 14.92 -26.40
CA SER A 69 1.89 15.85 -26.19
C SER A 69 3.21 15.10 -26.12
N GLU A 70 3.28 14.03 -25.32
CA GLU A 70 4.47 13.17 -25.23
C GLU A 70 4.84 12.53 -26.57
N GLU A 71 3.87 11.97 -27.31
CA GLU A 71 4.13 11.42 -28.64
C GLU A 71 4.69 12.48 -29.61
N THR A 72 4.23 13.72 -29.49
CA THR A 72 4.74 14.84 -30.28
C THR A 72 6.18 15.18 -29.92
N VAL A 73 6.53 15.20 -28.64
CA VAL A 73 7.91 15.40 -28.17
C VAL A 73 8.82 14.30 -28.72
N SER A 74 8.44 13.03 -28.57
CA SER A 74 9.24 11.90 -29.07
C SER A 74 9.54 12.02 -30.55
N LYS A 75 8.56 12.40 -31.38
CA LYS A 75 8.76 12.61 -32.83
C LYS A 75 9.69 13.78 -33.16
N ILE A 76 9.63 14.86 -32.39
CA ILE A 76 10.53 16.01 -32.58
C ILE A 76 11.96 15.62 -32.22
N VAL A 77 12.13 14.97 -31.06
CA VAL A 77 13.44 14.50 -30.60
C VAL A 77 14.04 13.51 -31.58
N GLU A 78 13.26 12.53 -32.06
CA GLU A 78 13.71 11.57 -33.05
C GLU A 78 14.20 12.25 -34.34
N LYS A 79 13.47 13.28 -34.79
CA LYS A 79 13.83 14.06 -35.98
C LYS A 79 15.11 14.87 -35.77
N ASP A 80 15.27 15.53 -34.62
CA ASP A 80 16.38 16.45 -34.36
C ASP A 80 17.69 15.69 -34.10
N PHE A 81 17.62 14.50 -33.49
CA PHE A 81 18.79 13.65 -33.20
C PHE A 81 19.02 12.56 -34.26
N GLY A 82 18.08 12.36 -35.20
CA GLY A 82 18.17 11.35 -36.25
C GLY A 82 18.10 9.89 -35.74
N ARG A 83 17.65 9.69 -34.51
CA ARG A 83 17.45 8.39 -33.86
C ARG A 83 16.46 8.50 -32.70
N GLU A 84 15.85 7.38 -32.35
CA GLU A 84 14.97 7.29 -31.19
C GLU A 84 15.79 7.41 -29.88
N ILE A 85 15.27 8.22 -28.95
CA ILE A 85 15.80 8.39 -27.59
C ILE A 85 14.67 8.07 -26.61
N ASP A 86 14.92 7.16 -25.67
CA ASP A 86 13.98 6.90 -24.58
C ASP A 86 13.95 8.11 -23.64
N LEU A 87 12.83 8.84 -23.62
CA LEU A 87 12.71 10.04 -22.79
C LEU A 87 12.52 9.73 -21.30
N GLN A 88 12.01 8.54 -20.94
CA GLN A 88 11.83 8.16 -19.54
C GLN A 88 13.15 7.71 -18.91
N LYS A 89 13.99 7.07 -19.72
CA LYS A 89 15.30 6.58 -19.30
C LYS A 89 16.32 6.71 -20.42
N PRO A 90 16.72 7.94 -20.77
CA PRO A 90 17.73 8.17 -21.79
C PRO A 90 19.08 7.64 -21.31
N ASP A 91 20.01 7.33 -22.21
CA ASP A 91 21.41 7.10 -21.82
C ASP A 91 22.04 8.40 -21.29
N PRO A 92 23.12 8.34 -20.49
CA PRO A 92 23.70 9.54 -19.89
C PRO A 92 24.10 10.60 -20.91
N GLU A 93 24.72 10.20 -22.02
CA GLU A 93 25.12 11.14 -23.09
C GLU A 93 23.90 11.81 -23.72
N ASP A 94 22.80 11.07 -23.92
CA ASP A 94 21.55 11.59 -24.46
C ASP A 94 20.90 12.59 -23.52
N ALA A 95 20.91 12.32 -22.21
CA ALA A 95 20.38 13.25 -21.22
C ALA A 95 21.10 14.61 -21.26
N PHE A 96 22.43 14.60 -21.41
CA PHE A 96 23.21 15.83 -21.57
C PHE A 96 22.96 16.49 -22.93
N ALA A 97 22.93 15.71 -24.01
CA ALA A 97 22.69 16.25 -25.35
C ALA A 97 21.30 16.91 -25.48
N LEU A 98 20.26 16.31 -24.89
CA LEU A 98 18.92 16.91 -24.78
C LEU A 98 18.95 18.24 -24.02
N SER A 99 19.67 18.27 -22.89
CA SER A 99 19.79 19.46 -22.05
C SER A 99 20.50 20.61 -22.77
N GLU A 100 21.60 20.30 -23.46
CA GLU A 100 22.38 21.25 -24.25
C GLU A 100 21.61 21.76 -25.47
N HIS A 101 20.91 20.87 -26.18
CA HIS A 101 20.21 21.22 -27.41
C HIS A 101 18.95 22.06 -27.16
N TYR A 102 18.13 21.68 -26.17
CA TYR A 102 16.86 22.36 -25.89
C TYR A 102 16.94 23.40 -24.75
N GLY A 103 18.06 23.45 -24.03
CA GLY A 103 18.23 24.33 -22.87
C GLY A 103 17.27 24.00 -21.73
N VAL A 104 17.02 22.70 -21.52
CA VAL A 104 16.31 22.16 -20.34
C VAL A 104 17.33 21.69 -19.30
N PRO A 105 16.96 21.60 -18.01
CA PRO A 105 17.82 20.99 -17.01
C PRO A 105 18.11 19.51 -17.29
N LEU A 106 19.17 19.00 -16.67
CA LEU A 106 19.55 17.60 -16.76
C LEU A 106 18.40 16.68 -16.36
N HIS A 107 18.24 15.58 -17.11
CA HIS A 107 17.24 14.58 -16.85
C HIS A 107 17.32 14.06 -15.41
N PRO A 108 16.21 14.00 -14.66
CA PRO A 108 16.21 13.75 -13.21
C PRO A 108 16.80 12.40 -12.81
N TYR A 109 16.75 11.39 -13.67
CA TYR A 109 17.38 10.09 -13.44
C TYR A 109 18.89 10.19 -13.19
N TYR A 110 19.56 11.20 -13.76
CA TYR A 110 21.01 11.42 -13.62
C TYR A 110 21.37 12.54 -12.66
N ASN A 111 20.38 13.19 -12.03
CA ASN A 111 20.68 14.11 -10.94
C ASN A 111 21.20 13.31 -9.74
N LEU A 112 22.34 13.74 -9.21
CA LEU A 112 22.90 13.23 -7.96
C LEU A 112 22.51 14.17 -6.82
N PHE A 113 22.79 13.76 -5.59
CA PHE A 113 22.52 14.55 -4.39
C PHE A 113 23.54 15.68 -4.17
N TRP A 114 23.85 16.44 -5.23
CA TRP A 114 24.84 17.53 -5.22
C TRP A 114 24.55 18.64 -4.19
N HIS A 115 23.29 18.77 -3.76
CA HIS A 115 22.87 19.76 -2.77
C HIS A 115 23.19 19.37 -1.33
N ASP A 116 23.58 18.10 -1.08
CA ASP A 116 24.01 17.65 0.24
C ASP A 116 25.52 17.83 0.45
N LEU A 117 26.29 17.96 -0.64
CA LEU A 117 27.72 18.23 -0.55
C LEU A 117 28.04 19.71 -0.32
N SER A 118 29.18 19.97 0.32
CA SER A 118 29.80 21.30 0.31
C SER A 118 30.51 21.58 -1.02
N ARG A 119 30.86 22.84 -1.26
CA ARG A 119 31.62 23.22 -2.48
C ARG A 119 33.03 22.63 -2.45
N GLU A 120 33.61 22.57 -1.26
CA GLU A 120 34.92 22.01 -0.99
C GLU A 120 34.95 20.50 -1.25
N ASP A 121 33.88 19.78 -0.90
CA ASP A 121 33.77 18.35 -1.21
C ASP A 121 33.71 18.09 -2.72
N VAL A 122 32.97 18.94 -3.46
CA VAL A 122 32.88 18.86 -4.93
C VAL A 122 34.25 19.12 -5.57
N GLU A 123 35.00 20.10 -5.06
CA GLU A 123 36.36 20.41 -5.53
C GLU A 123 37.34 19.25 -5.26
N GLN A 124 37.35 18.74 -4.03
CA GLN A 124 38.22 17.61 -3.65
C GLN A 124 37.91 16.37 -4.48
N LEU A 125 36.63 16.09 -4.72
CA LEU A 125 36.20 15.00 -5.59
C LEU A 125 36.71 15.23 -7.02
N ALA A 126 36.52 16.42 -7.59
CA ALA A 126 36.93 16.73 -8.95
C ALA A 126 38.45 16.59 -9.15
N VAL A 127 39.26 17.12 -8.23
CA VAL A 127 40.73 16.99 -8.26
C VAL A 127 41.14 15.52 -8.14
N PHE A 128 40.54 14.78 -7.20
CA PHE A 128 40.86 13.36 -7.03
C PHE A 128 40.55 12.53 -8.28
N LEU A 129 39.40 12.79 -8.92
CA LEU A 129 39.01 12.13 -10.17
C LEU A 129 40.00 12.48 -11.29
N LEU A 130 40.40 13.73 -11.43
CA LEU A 130 41.36 14.16 -12.44
C LEU A 130 42.72 13.47 -12.30
N GLU A 131 43.22 13.34 -11.06
CA GLU A 131 44.54 12.75 -10.79
C GLU A 131 44.55 11.22 -10.89
N ASN A 132 43.45 10.56 -10.51
CA ASN A 132 43.43 9.11 -10.27
C ASN A 132 42.41 8.33 -11.10
N GLY A 133 41.56 9.00 -11.89
CA GLY A 133 40.50 8.38 -12.65
C GLY A 133 40.96 7.75 -13.96
N GLU A 134 40.64 6.48 -14.13
CA GLU A 134 40.86 5.74 -15.37
C GLU A 134 39.52 5.45 -16.06
N VAL A 135 39.32 6.01 -17.26
CA VAL A 135 38.11 5.80 -18.05
C VAL A 135 38.29 4.59 -18.98
N HIS A 136 37.28 3.73 -19.02
CA HIS A 136 37.25 2.53 -19.85
C HIS A 136 35.90 2.42 -20.58
N GLY A 137 35.91 1.87 -21.79
CA GLY A 137 34.70 1.58 -22.57
C GLY A 137 34.34 2.68 -23.56
N ASP A 138 34.04 2.28 -24.81
CA ASP A 138 33.74 3.20 -25.91
C ASP A 138 32.24 3.55 -26.03
N LYS A 139 31.36 2.74 -25.42
CA LYS A 139 29.89 2.91 -25.49
C LYS A 139 29.22 3.07 -24.12
N GLU A 140 29.70 2.33 -23.12
CA GLU A 140 29.30 2.48 -21.73
C GLU A 140 30.53 2.91 -20.95
N LEU A 141 30.54 4.19 -20.58
CA LEU A 141 31.66 4.81 -19.91
C LEU A 141 31.78 4.26 -18.50
N MET A 142 32.91 3.64 -18.19
CA MET A 142 33.22 3.10 -16.87
C MET A 142 34.39 3.86 -16.27
N LEU A 143 34.15 4.47 -15.10
CA LEU A 143 35.17 5.16 -14.32
C LEU A 143 35.72 4.25 -13.24
N ARG A 144 37.05 4.10 -13.20
CA ARG A 144 37.75 3.36 -12.15
C ARG A 144 38.66 4.30 -11.38
N ILE A 145 38.56 4.26 -10.06
CA ILE A 145 39.40 5.05 -9.15
C ILE A 145 39.98 4.14 -8.05
N PRO A 146 41.16 4.48 -7.51
CA PRO A 146 41.69 3.79 -6.34
C PRO A 146 40.75 3.97 -5.15
N ARG A 147 40.73 2.98 -4.25
CA ARG A 147 39.95 3.07 -3.02
C ARG A 147 40.54 4.16 -2.12
N ASP A 148 39.75 5.20 -1.89
CA ASP A 148 39.96 6.19 -0.85
C ASP A 148 38.72 6.26 0.05
N LYS A 149 38.92 6.44 1.37
CA LYS A 149 37.80 6.43 2.33
C LYS A 149 36.94 7.68 2.19
N GLN A 150 37.56 8.85 2.08
CA GLN A 150 36.85 10.12 2.03
C GLN A 150 36.04 10.21 0.74
N VAL A 151 36.65 9.87 -0.40
CA VAL A 151 35.96 9.82 -1.70
C VAL A 151 34.82 8.82 -1.69
N LYS A 152 35.00 7.65 -1.04
CA LYS A 152 33.92 6.68 -0.89
C LYS A 152 32.74 7.26 -0.10
N ASP A 153 33.00 7.90 1.03
CA ASP A 153 31.96 8.53 1.86
C ASP A 153 31.21 9.60 1.04
N THR A 154 31.92 10.44 0.26
CA THR A 154 31.34 11.43 -0.66
C THR A 154 30.49 10.81 -1.78
N LEU A 155 30.95 9.71 -2.39
CA LEU A 155 30.19 9.02 -3.45
C LEU A 155 28.90 8.40 -2.91
N VAL A 156 28.91 7.91 -1.66
CA VAL A 156 27.73 7.41 -0.97
C VAL A 156 26.74 8.55 -0.71
N GLU A 157 27.20 9.69 -0.20
CA GLU A 157 26.36 10.88 0.03
C GLU A 157 25.75 11.42 -1.26
N LEU A 158 26.51 11.43 -2.37
CA LEU A 158 25.99 11.79 -3.69
C LEU A 158 24.94 10.81 -4.25
N GLY A 159 24.84 9.60 -3.70
CA GLY A 159 23.97 8.55 -4.22
C GLY A 159 24.49 7.92 -5.51
N VAL A 160 25.80 7.98 -5.77
CA VAL A 160 26.43 7.39 -6.96
C VAL A 160 26.54 5.88 -6.78
N LEU A 161 25.83 5.11 -7.60
CA LEU A 161 25.96 3.66 -7.59
C LEU A 161 27.35 3.24 -8.06
N HIS A 162 28.03 2.44 -7.22
CA HIS A 162 29.39 1.99 -7.48
C HIS A 162 29.64 0.59 -6.91
N LYS A 163 30.66 -0.09 -7.44
CA LYS A 163 31.10 -1.43 -7.03
C LYS A 163 32.54 -1.37 -6.55
N GLU A 164 32.85 -2.04 -5.46
CA GLU A 164 34.22 -2.17 -4.96
C GLU A 164 34.80 -3.53 -5.36
N ARG A 165 35.89 -3.56 -6.16
CA ARG A 165 36.57 -4.80 -6.57
C ARG A 165 38.08 -4.58 -6.68
N GLY A 166 38.87 -5.50 -6.12
CA GLY A 166 40.32 -5.49 -6.26
C GLY A 166 41.00 -4.21 -5.75
N GLY A 167 40.45 -3.60 -4.68
CA GLY A 167 40.98 -2.35 -4.12
C GLY A 167 40.65 -1.09 -4.95
N ARG A 168 39.74 -1.19 -5.92
CA ARG A 168 39.27 -0.08 -6.75
C ARG A 168 37.76 0.11 -6.61
N ILE A 169 37.31 1.34 -6.79
CA ILE A 169 35.90 1.70 -6.93
C ILE A 169 35.60 1.82 -8.43
N ILE A 170 34.50 1.19 -8.85
CA ILE A 170 34.07 1.10 -10.25
C ILE A 170 32.69 1.73 -10.35
N ILE A 171 32.57 2.74 -11.21
CA ILE A 171 31.34 3.50 -11.46
C ILE A 171 30.97 3.26 -12.93
N ASP A 172 29.74 2.82 -13.17
CA ASP A 172 29.21 2.53 -14.51
C ASP A 172 28.14 3.56 -14.93
N GLY A 173 26.87 3.34 -14.60
CA GLY A 173 25.74 4.13 -15.12
C GLY A 173 25.73 5.62 -14.74
N TYR A 174 26.52 6.02 -13.74
CA TYR A 174 26.66 7.41 -13.30
C TYR A 174 28.05 8.01 -13.58
N ALA A 175 28.91 7.30 -14.33
CA ALA A 175 30.26 7.79 -14.62
C ALA A 175 30.23 9.12 -15.39
N TYR A 176 29.48 9.20 -16.49
CA TYR A 176 29.41 10.40 -17.32
C TYR A 176 28.81 11.62 -16.58
N PRO A 177 27.65 11.51 -15.87
CA PRO A 177 27.12 12.61 -15.07
C PRO A 177 28.06 13.07 -13.96
N LEU A 178 28.80 12.14 -13.33
CA LEU A 178 29.77 12.46 -12.29
C LEU A 178 30.96 13.24 -12.87
N ILE A 179 31.54 12.77 -13.97
CA ILE A 179 32.67 13.41 -14.67
C ILE A 179 32.29 14.83 -15.09
N ARG A 180 31.15 14.98 -15.77
CA ARG A 180 30.64 16.29 -16.19
C ARG A 180 30.34 17.18 -14.99
N GLY A 181 29.72 16.65 -13.94
CA GLY A 181 29.44 17.39 -12.69
C GLY A 181 30.69 17.94 -12.00
N CYS A 182 31.82 17.25 -12.13
CA CYS A 182 33.13 17.70 -11.64
C CYS A 182 33.86 18.67 -12.60
N GLY A 183 33.25 19.07 -13.71
CA GLY A 183 33.85 19.98 -14.68
C GLY A 183 34.94 19.34 -15.54
N LEU A 184 34.92 18.01 -15.62
CA LEU A 184 35.85 17.20 -16.40
C LEU A 184 35.18 16.69 -17.69
N ASP A 185 36.00 16.24 -18.63
CA ASP A 185 35.56 15.53 -19.83
C ASP A 185 36.53 14.37 -20.14
N VAL A 186 36.19 13.55 -21.14
CA VAL A 186 36.99 12.41 -21.56
C VAL A 186 37.61 12.67 -22.93
N GLU A 187 38.93 12.76 -22.96
CA GLU A 187 39.71 12.86 -24.21
C GLU A 187 40.72 11.71 -24.28
N ASN A 188 40.70 10.95 -25.39
CA ASN A 188 41.60 9.81 -25.62
C ASN A 188 41.65 8.80 -24.45
N GLY A 189 40.52 8.55 -23.79
CA GLY A 189 40.41 7.61 -22.67
C GLY A 189 41.01 8.12 -21.35
N LYS A 190 41.29 9.43 -21.24
CA LYS A 190 41.74 10.07 -20.01
C LYS A 190 40.81 11.21 -19.62
N LEU A 191 40.73 11.45 -18.32
CA LEU A 191 40.04 12.62 -17.81
C LEU A 191 40.89 13.86 -18.06
N VAL A 192 40.22 14.90 -18.57
CA VAL A 192 40.82 16.22 -18.80
C VAL A 192 39.97 17.29 -18.13
N GLU A 193 40.62 18.34 -17.66
CA GLU A 193 39.93 19.53 -17.18
C GLU A 193 39.28 20.27 -18.36
N THR A 194 38.04 20.73 -18.17
CA THR A 194 37.40 21.61 -19.15
C THR A 194 37.68 23.07 -18.81
N PRO A 195 37.43 24.02 -19.74
CA PRO A 195 37.51 25.45 -19.40
C PRO A 195 36.63 25.83 -18.20
N ARG A 196 35.56 25.07 -17.93
CA ARG A 196 34.65 25.27 -16.79
C ARG A 196 35.30 24.93 -15.46
N PHE A 197 36.44 24.23 -15.44
CA PHE A 197 37.17 23.92 -14.22
C PHE A 197 37.72 25.19 -13.53
N SER A 198 37.88 26.30 -14.26
CA SER A 198 38.26 27.60 -13.66
C SER A 198 37.21 28.13 -12.66
N VAL A 199 35.97 27.65 -12.74
CA VAL A 199 34.85 28.07 -11.89
C VAL A 199 35.15 27.85 -10.40
N PHE A 200 35.95 26.83 -10.04
CA PHE A 200 36.39 26.66 -8.65
C PHE A 200 37.13 27.90 -8.14
N LYS A 201 38.02 28.49 -8.95
CA LYS A 201 38.78 29.70 -8.58
C LYS A 201 37.92 30.96 -8.55
N GLU A 202 36.85 31.01 -9.34
CA GLU A 202 35.97 32.18 -9.47
C GLU A 202 34.82 32.19 -8.45
N SER A 203 34.40 31.01 -7.96
CA SER A 203 33.15 30.84 -7.20
C SER A 203 33.34 30.69 -5.69
N LEU A 204 34.59 30.53 -5.22
CA LEU A 204 34.89 30.42 -3.79
C LEU A 204 34.57 31.70 -3.00
N ASP A 205 34.57 32.86 -3.67
CA ASP A 205 34.36 34.18 -3.05
C ASP A 205 32.89 34.67 -3.06
N ASP A 206 31.97 34.02 -3.80
CA ASP A 206 30.54 34.39 -3.79
C ASP A 206 29.73 33.42 -2.94
N GLU A 207 29.34 33.85 -1.73
CA GLU A 207 28.49 33.06 -0.81
C GLU A 207 27.09 32.74 -1.39
N ARG A 208 26.68 33.34 -2.51
CA ARG A 208 25.38 33.06 -3.14
C ARG A 208 25.40 31.82 -4.04
N VAL A 209 26.57 31.28 -4.37
CA VAL A 209 26.70 30.06 -5.17
C VAL A 209 26.66 28.85 -4.24
N ASP A 210 25.56 28.09 -4.28
CA ASP A 210 25.47 26.80 -3.60
C ASP A 210 26.12 25.68 -4.45
N ALA A 211 26.29 24.49 -3.87
CA ALA A 211 26.93 23.37 -4.56
C ALA A 211 26.19 22.95 -5.84
N THR A 212 24.86 23.11 -5.90
CA THR A 212 24.08 22.76 -7.11
C THR A 212 24.32 23.76 -8.24
N GLU A 213 24.40 25.05 -7.93
CA GLU A 213 24.76 26.09 -8.90
C GLU A 213 26.21 25.91 -9.39
N LEU A 214 27.15 25.59 -8.49
CA LEU A 214 28.53 25.27 -8.85
C LEU A 214 28.59 24.11 -9.85
N VAL A 215 27.92 22.99 -9.55
CA VAL A 215 27.89 21.81 -10.42
C VAL A 215 27.18 22.10 -11.75
N SER A 216 26.16 22.98 -11.77
CA SER A 216 25.53 23.44 -13.01
C SER A 216 26.54 24.15 -13.93
N ARG A 217 27.37 25.03 -13.37
CA ARG A 217 28.42 25.72 -14.13
C ARG A 217 29.50 24.77 -14.61
N LEU A 218 29.94 23.84 -13.76
CA LEU A 218 30.96 22.84 -14.09
C LEU A 218 30.50 21.90 -15.20
N SER A 219 29.27 21.40 -15.09
CA SER A 219 28.68 20.47 -16.06
C SER A 219 28.32 21.11 -17.39
N GLY A 220 28.09 22.42 -17.42
CA GLY A 220 27.66 23.15 -18.61
C GLY A 220 26.17 23.01 -18.92
N VAL A 221 25.40 22.35 -18.04
CA VAL A 221 23.94 22.22 -18.12
C VAL A 221 23.33 22.58 -16.77
N THR A 222 22.06 22.98 -16.74
CA THR A 222 21.39 23.27 -15.47
C THR A 222 21.13 21.98 -14.70
N ILE A 223 21.62 21.90 -13.46
CA ILE A 223 21.33 20.82 -12.53
C ILE A 223 20.29 21.29 -11.52
N ARG A 224 19.26 20.47 -11.27
CA ARG A 224 18.23 20.74 -10.26
C ARG A 224 18.47 19.87 -9.03
N LYS A 225 18.01 20.37 -7.87
CA LYS A 225 18.08 19.61 -6.61
C LYS A 225 17.20 18.37 -6.74
N ARG A 226 17.79 17.20 -6.54
CA ARG A 226 17.07 15.91 -6.62
C ARG A 226 16.06 15.74 -5.49
N SER A 227 16.43 16.06 -4.25
CA SER A 227 15.59 15.85 -3.07
C SER A 227 15.73 17.02 -2.08
N PRO A 228 15.28 18.23 -2.47
CA PRO A 228 15.41 19.42 -1.62
C PRO A 228 14.60 19.33 -0.32
N SER A 229 13.61 18.43 -0.26
CA SER A 229 12.73 18.22 0.88
C SER A 229 12.80 16.77 1.35
N ARG A 230 12.97 16.56 2.67
CA ARG A 230 12.95 15.24 3.30
C ARG A 230 11.85 15.16 4.35
N ILE A 231 11.13 14.03 4.37
CA ILE A 231 10.04 13.79 5.33
C ILE A 231 10.42 12.63 6.24
N GLY A 232 10.38 12.87 7.55
CA GLY A 232 10.53 11.81 8.55
C GLY A 232 9.24 11.01 8.71
N ALA A 233 9.35 9.69 8.79
CA ALA A 233 8.24 8.81 9.08
C ALA A 233 8.56 7.93 10.30
N ARG A 234 7.52 7.58 11.08
CA ARG A 234 7.62 6.58 12.14
C ARG A 234 6.56 5.51 11.93
N MET A 235 6.91 4.26 12.16
CA MET A 235 5.95 3.17 12.08
C MET A 235 4.86 3.38 13.13
N GLY A 236 3.62 3.53 12.65
CA GLY A 236 2.45 3.75 13.49
C GLY A 236 1.80 2.44 13.91
N ARG A 237 0.55 2.24 13.48
CA ARG A 237 -0.19 1.03 13.75
C ARG A 237 -0.03 0.05 12.58
N PRO A 238 0.38 -1.20 12.81
CA PRO A 238 0.38 -2.22 11.75
C PRO A 238 -1.00 -2.45 11.15
N GLU A 239 -1.02 -2.94 9.92
CA GLU A 239 -2.25 -3.38 9.25
C GLU A 239 -3.01 -4.41 10.11
N LYS A 240 -4.34 -4.35 10.07
CA LYS A 240 -5.21 -5.31 10.74
C LYS A 240 -6.16 -5.92 9.73
N ALA A 241 -6.20 -7.24 9.64
CA ALA A 241 -7.23 -8.00 8.92
C ALA A 241 -7.65 -9.21 9.77
N SER A 242 -8.72 -9.06 10.57
CA SER A 242 -9.14 -10.13 11.49
C SER A 242 -10.61 -10.07 11.88
N PRO A 243 -11.25 -11.22 12.19
CA PRO A 243 -12.60 -11.24 12.72
C PRO A 243 -12.73 -10.46 14.01
N ARG A 244 -13.79 -9.66 14.13
CA ARG A 244 -14.06 -8.87 15.34
C ARG A 244 -14.63 -9.75 16.44
N LYS A 245 -13.74 -10.22 17.31
CA LYS A 245 -14.08 -11.14 18.41
C LYS A 245 -14.27 -10.38 19.73
N MET A 246 -15.33 -10.73 20.47
CA MET A 246 -15.43 -10.36 21.89
C MET A 246 -14.45 -11.17 22.73
N ARG A 247 -14.22 -10.76 23.98
CA ARG A 247 -13.39 -11.49 24.94
C ARG A 247 -14.22 -11.99 26.12
N PRO A 248 -14.31 -13.33 26.32
CA PRO A 248 -14.14 -14.40 25.34
C PRO A 248 -15.12 -14.29 24.16
N PRO A 249 -14.83 -14.96 23.03
CA PRO A 249 -15.66 -14.87 21.82
C PRO A 249 -16.89 -15.78 21.91
N PRO A 250 -18.12 -15.24 21.99
CA PRO A 250 -19.33 -16.04 22.02
C PRO A 250 -19.72 -16.51 20.61
N HIS A 251 -20.41 -17.65 20.56
CA HIS A 251 -21.12 -18.12 19.37
C HIS A 251 -22.61 -17.72 19.44
N VAL A 252 -23.15 -17.52 20.65
CA VAL A 252 -24.54 -17.16 20.88
C VAL A 252 -24.67 -16.14 22.00
N LEU A 253 -25.61 -15.20 21.85
CA LEU A 253 -25.99 -14.26 22.91
C LEU A 253 -27.01 -14.91 23.87
N PHE A 254 -26.62 -16.04 24.47
CA PHE A 254 -27.39 -16.77 25.47
C PHE A 254 -26.71 -16.66 26.85
N PRO A 255 -27.40 -16.23 27.91
CA PRO A 255 -26.81 -16.07 29.23
C PRO A 255 -26.57 -17.44 29.89
N VAL A 256 -25.32 -17.69 30.32
CA VAL A 256 -24.92 -18.90 31.07
C VAL A 256 -24.41 -18.58 32.48
N GLY A 257 -24.40 -17.30 32.88
CA GLY A 257 -23.84 -16.88 34.16
C GLY A 257 -22.42 -17.40 34.36
N ASN A 258 -22.17 -17.95 35.56
CA ASN A 258 -20.92 -18.62 35.92
C ASN A 258 -20.96 -20.15 35.68
N PHE A 259 -22.08 -20.69 35.18
CA PHE A 259 -22.29 -22.13 35.02
C PHE A 259 -21.48 -22.74 33.86
N GLY A 260 -21.04 -21.92 32.90
CA GLY A 260 -20.22 -22.36 31.76
C GLY A 260 -18.70 -22.32 31.99
N GLY A 261 -18.24 -22.06 33.22
CA GLY A 261 -16.82 -21.87 33.56
C GLY A 261 -16.17 -20.65 32.89
N ASN A 262 -14.84 -20.54 32.95
CA ASN A 262 -14.09 -19.37 32.44
C ASN A 262 -14.30 -19.13 30.94
N GLN A 263 -14.57 -20.19 30.17
CA GLN A 263 -14.80 -20.13 28.74
C GLN A 263 -16.28 -19.95 28.36
N ARG A 264 -17.19 -19.96 29.34
CA ARG A 264 -18.65 -19.76 29.16
C ARG A 264 -19.26 -20.78 28.19
N LEU A 265 -18.86 -22.05 28.35
CA LEU A 265 -19.29 -23.14 27.49
C LEU A 265 -20.72 -23.56 27.82
N ILE A 266 -21.57 -23.57 26.80
CA ILE A 266 -22.98 -24.01 26.89
C ILE A 266 -23.05 -25.48 27.29
N ARG A 267 -22.17 -26.34 26.76
CA ARG A 267 -22.13 -27.78 27.08
C ARG A 267 -21.83 -28.03 28.57
N VAL A 268 -20.88 -27.29 29.14
CA VAL A 268 -20.55 -27.37 30.58
C VAL A 268 -21.73 -26.88 31.44
N ALA A 269 -22.38 -25.80 31.03
CA ALA A 269 -23.58 -25.32 31.74
C ALA A 269 -24.76 -26.31 31.62
N ALA A 270 -24.86 -27.05 30.51
CA ALA A 270 -25.88 -28.08 30.27
C ALA A 270 -25.61 -29.40 31.03
N GLU A 271 -24.46 -29.55 31.69
CA GLU A 271 -24.23 -30.65 32.62
C GLU A 271 -25.00 -30.49 33.94
N LYS A 272 -25.35 -29.24 34.29
CA LYS A 272 -26.19 -28.90 35.42
C LYS A 272 -27.66 -29.19 35.10
N GLU A 273 -28.45 -29.60 36.11
CA GLU A 273 -29.89 -29.89 35.92
C GLU A 273 -30.67 -28.64 35.53
N THR A 274 -30.43 -27.54 36.24
CA THR A 274 -31.01 -26.22 35.98
C THR A 274 -29.96 -25.14 36.22
N ILE A 275 -30.02 -24.06 35.45
CA ILE A 275 -29.21 -22.86 35.66
C ILE A 275 -30.13 -21.68 35.97
N GLN A 276 -29.73 -20.86 36.94
CA GLN A 276 -30.42 -19.61 37.25
C GLN A 276 -29.76 -18.45 36.53
N VAL A 277 -30.46 -17.89 35.55
CA VAL A 277 -29.97 -16.76 34.77
C VAL A 277 -31.02 -15.67 34.65
N GLU A 278 -30.54 -14.43 34.59
CA GLU A 278 -31.40 -13.28 34.39
C GLU A 278 -31.83 -13.21 32.92
N ALA A 279 -33.13 -13.28 32.66
CA ALA A 279 -33.69 -13.22 31.31
C ALA A 279 -35.03 -12.47 31.29
N GLY A 280 -35.30 -11.81 30.16
CA GLY A 280 -36.59 -11.15 29.93
C GLY A 280 -37.75 -12.13 29.91
N VAL A 281 -38.85 -11.76 30.56
CA VAL A 281 -40.10 -12.53 30.55
C VAL A 281 -40.88 -12.15 29.30
N ARG A 282 -41.21 -13.16 28.49
CA ARG A 282 -42.02 -13.05 27.28
C ARG A 282 -43.32 -13.82 27.47
N ARG A 283 -44.39 -13.37 26.83
CA ARG A 283 -45.71 -14.01 26.89
C ARG A 283 -46.18 -14.39 25.49
N CYS A 284 -46.66 -15.61 25.32
CA CYS A 284 -47.30 -16.06 24.08
C CYS A 284 -48.66 -15.37 23.90
N ASN A 285 -48.92 -14.82 22.72
CA ASN A 285 -50.20 -14.19 22.37
C ASN A 285 -51.33 -15.21 22.10
N VAL A 286 -50.99 -16.47 21.78
CA VAL A 286 -51.98 -17.52 21.49
C VAL A 286 -52.33 -18.34 22.73
N CYS A 287 -51.33 -18.94 23.39
CA CYS A 287 -51.58 -19.85 24.53
C CYS A 287 -51.39 -19.20 25.91
N GLY A 288 -51.01 -17.93 25.97
CA GLY A 288 -50.82 -17.17 27.23
C GLY A 288 -49.62 -17.57 28.08
N LYS A 289 -48.90 -18.65 27.73
CA LYS A 289 -47.73 -19.13 28.49
C LYS A 289 -46.61 -18.09 28.53
N THR A 290 -45.94 -17.98 29.67
CA THR A 290 -44.73 -17.16 29.87
C THR A 290 -43.47 -17.99 29.60
N THR A 291 -42.48 -17.38 28.95
CA THR A 291 -41.19 -18.01 28.60
C THR A 291 -40.12 -16.95 28.36
N PHE A 292 -38.85 -17.32 28.26
CA PHE A 292 -37.77 -16.44 27.76
C PHE A 292 -37.60 -16.52 26.23
N LYS A 293 -38.20 -17.52 25.58
CA LYS A 293 -38.00 -17.81 24.14
C LYS A 293 -38.78 -16.86 23.26
N VAL A 294 -38.22 -16.52 22.10
CA VAL A 294 -38.88 -15.73 21.05
C VAL A 294 -40.07 -16.47 20.42
N THR A 295 -39.98 -17.79 20.34
CA THR A 295 -41.04 -18.67 19.82
C THR A 295 -41.54 -19.56 20.95
N CYS A 296 -42.86 -19.61 21.16
CA CYS A 296 -43.49 -20.47 22.14
C CYS A 296 -43.50 -21.93 21.65
N ASP A 297 -43.62 -22.89 22.56
CA ASP A 297 -43.74 -24.32 22.20
C ASP A 297 -44.99 -24.62 21.35
N CYS A 298 -45.99 -23.73 21.31
CA CYS A 298 -47.14 -23.82 20.40
C CYS A 298 -46.88 -23.25 19.00
N GLY A 299 -45.67 -22.79 18.70
CA GLY A 299 -45.27 -22.21 17.41
C GLY A 299 -45.51 -20.70 17.28
N ALA A 300 -46.32 -20.08 18.13
CA ALA A 300 -46.60 -18.64 18.06
C ALA A 300 -45.44 -17.78 18.58
N HIS A 301 -45.29 -16.57 18.01
CA HIS A 301 -44.32 -15.57 18.46
C HIS A 301 -44.70 -15.00 19.84
N THR A 302 -43.73 -14.87 20.73
CA THR A 302 -43.94 -14.31 22.07
C THR A 302 -43.62 -12.82 22.08
N VAL A 303 -44.29 -12.05 22.94
CA VAL A 303 -44.04 -10.61 23.12
C VAL A 303 -43.33 -10.36 24.45
N SER A 304 -42.39 -9.40 24.48
CA SER A 304 -41.73 -8.98 25.72
C SER A 304 -42.75 -8.37 26.68
N THR A 305 -42.70 -8.75 27.95
CA THR A 305 -43.53 -8.15 29.00
C THR A 305 -42.88 -6.93 29.66
N GLY A 306 -41.64 -6.59 29.28
CA GLY A 306 -40.82 -5.56 29.92
C GLY A 306 -40.25 -5.97 31.29
N LYS A 307 -40.66 -7.12 31.84
CA LYS A 307 -40.14 -7.63 33.11
C LYS A 307 -38.90 -8.48 32.87
N ILE A 308 -37.91 -8.29 33.73
CA ILE A 308 -36.69 -9.10 33.78
C ILE A 308 -36.71 -9.83 35.12
N MET A 309 -36.45 -11.14 35.10
CA MET A 309 -36.38 -11.93 36.34
C MET A 309 -35.32 -13.02 36.22
N MET A 310 -34.93 -13.57 37.36
CA MET A 310 -34.17 -14.82 37.41
C MET A 310 -35.09 -15.96 36.94
N GLN A 311 -34.66 -16.69 35.92
CA GLN A 311 -35.38 -17.82 35.37
C GLN A 311 -34.55 -19.10 35.53
N ASP A 312 -35.20 -20.17 35.97
CA ASP A 312 -34.62 -21.52 36.00
C ASP A 312 -34.71 -22.13 34.60
N ILE A 313 -33.56 -22.32 33.97
CA ILE A 313 -33.47 -22.88 32.61
C ILE A 313 -32.83 -24.26 32.67
N ASN A 314 -33.54 -25.28 32.16
CA ASN A 314 -32.95 -26.59 31.87
C ASN A 314 -32.21 -26.53 30.54
N LEU A 315 -30.93 -26.13 30.59
CA LEU A 315 -30.13 -25.91 29.38
C LEU A 315 -29.89 -27.20 28.58
N ARG A 316 -29.86 -28.37 29.24
CA ARG A 316 -29.75 -29.66 28.56
C ARG A 316 -30.96 -29.91 27.65
N LYS A 317 -32.17 -29.68 28.16
CA LYS A 317 -33.40 -29.82 27.37
C LYS A 317 -33.39 -28.82 26.20
N GLU A 318 -33.09 -27.55 26.47
CA GLU A 318 -33.07 -26.52 25.43
C GLU A 318 -32.05 -26.80 24.32
N LEU A 319 -30.87 -27.30 24.69
CA LEU A 319 -29.83 -27.66 23.72
C LEU A 319 -30.25 -28.87 22.87
N ASN A 320 -30.87 -29.89 23.48
CA ASN A 320 -31.38 -31.06 22.77
C ASN A 320 -32.54 -30.70 21.82
N ASP A 321 -33.46 -29.84 22.26
CA ASP A 321 -34.57 -29.36 21.43
C ASP A 321 -34.06 -28.52 20.26
N ALA A 322 -33.07 -27.65 20.50
CA ALA A 322 -32.41 -26.90 19.44
C ALA A 322 -31.73 -27.81 18.41
N GLN A 323 -30.99 -28.84 18.86
CA GLN A 323 -30.35 -29.82 17.97
C GLN A 323 -31.36 -30.57 17.10
N LYS A 324 -32.49 -30.98 17.67
CA LYS A 324 -33.55 -31.66 16.93
C LYS A 324 -34.18 -30.75 15.87
N ARG A 325 -34.42 -29.48 16.19
CA ARG A 325 -35.03 -28.52 15.27
C ARG A 325 -34.19 -28.27 14.02
N ILE A 326 -32.86 -28.15 14.17
CA ILE A 326 -31.95 -27.94 13.04
C ILE A 326 -31.63 -29.22 12.25
N GLY A 327 -32.33 -30.33 12.51
CA GLY A 327 -32.20 -31.58 11.76
C GLY A 327 -30.80 -32.21 11.78
N THR A 328 -29.94 -31.81 12.72
CA THR A 328 -28.53 -32.19 12.69
C THR A 328 -28.33 -33.55 13.35
N ILE A 329 -28.09 -34.58 12.51
CA ILE A 329 -27.64 -35.93 12.93
C ILE A 329 -26.18 -35.89 13.43
N MET A 330 -25.42 -34.84 13.10
CA MET A 330 -24.03 -34.67 13.53
C MET A 330 -23.90 -34.35 15.03
N GLN A 331 -22.74 -34.72 15.59
CA GLN A 331 -22.34 -34.37 16.94
C GLN A 331 -22.32 -32.84 17.12
N LEU A 332 -22.84 -32.37 18.25
CA LEU A 332 -22.74 -30.97 18.65
C LEU A 332 -21.27 -30.55 18.73
N PRO A 333 -20.90 -29.35 18.25
CA PRO A 333 -19.55 -28.83 18.40
C PRO A 333 -19.09 -28.89 19.86
N ASP A 334 -17.82 -29.20 20.09
CA ASP A 334 -17.24 -29.27 21.43
C ASP A 334 -17.28 -27.93 22.17
N LYS A 335 -17.20 -26.83 21.43
CA LYS A 335 -17.08 -25.48 21.98
C LYS A 335 -18.19 -24.57 21.50
N ILE A 336 -19.37 -24.66 22.12
CA ILE A 336 -20.43 -23.64 21.98
C ILE A 336 -20.31 -22.67 23.15
N LYS A 337 -20.16 -21.37 22.87
CA LYS A 337 -19.84 -20.33 23.88
C LYS A 337 -21.00 -19.36 23.98
N GLY A 338 -21.51 -19.16 25.20
CA GLY A 338 -22.53 -18.16 25.53
C GLY A 338 -21.91 -16.87 26.08
N VAL A 339 -22.75 -16.07 26.73
CA VAL A 339 -22.36 -14.84 27.43
C VAL A 339 -22.65 -14.98 28.94
N ILE A 340 -21.99 -14.18 29.79
CA ILE A 340 -22.31 -14.21 31.24
C ILE A 340 -23.76 -13.78 31.46
N GLY A 341 -24.17 -12.69 30.81
CA GLY A 341 -25.52 -12.16 30.85
C GLY A 341 -25.79 -11.37 29.57
N THR A 342 -27.05 -11.26 29.19
CA THR A 342 -27.47 -10.36 28.12
C THR A 342 -27.51 -8.93 28.66
N ILE A 343 -26.96 -7.99 27.89
CA ILE A 343 -26.92 -6.55 28.25
C ILE A 343 -27.99 -5.73 27.51
N SER A 344 -28.83 -6.40 26.72
CA SER A 344 -29.92 -5.76 25.99
C SER A 344 -31.03 -5.32 26.94
N ARG A 345 -31.78 -4.26 26.56
CA ARG A 345 -32.89 -3.71 27.36
C ARG A 345 -33.86 -4.78 27.83
N ASP A 346 -34.25 -5.68 26.93
CA ASP A 346 -35.25 -6.70 27.21
C ASP A 346 -34.63 -8.03 27.69
N LYS A 347 -33.29 -8.10 27.82
CA LYS A 347 -32.50 -9.30 28.19
C LYS A 347 -32.99 -10.61 27.54
N THR A 348 -33.49 -10.52 26.30
CA THR A 348 -34.01 -11.69 25.57
C THR A 348 -32.83 -12.51 25.04
N PRO A 349 -32.70 -13.79 25.42
CA PRO A 349 -31.66 -14.66 24.90
C PRO A 349 -31.81 -14.94 23.40
N GLU A 350 -30.69 -15.03 22.70
CA GLU A 350 -30.67 -15.50 21.30
C GLU A 350 -30.96 -17.01 21.24
N PRO A 351 -31.72 -17.50 20.24
CA PRO A 351 -31.96 -18.94 20.03
C PRO A 351 -30.65 -19.75 19.92
N LEU A 352 -30.59 -20.90 20.61
CA LEU A 352 -29.39 -21.74 20.67
C LEU A 352 -29.02 -22.35 19.32
N GLU A 353 -29.99 -22.56 18.44
CA GLU A 353 -29.81 -23.04 17.07
C GLU A 353 -28.80 -22.19 16.30
N LYS A 354 -28.93 -20.86 16.40
CA LYS A 354 -28.00 -19.92 15.79
C LYS A 354 -26.59 -20.12 16.34
N GLY A 355 -26.48 -20.36 17.65
CA GLY A 355 -25.22 -20.65 18.33
C GLY A 355 -24.53 -21.93 17.87
N ILE A 356 -25.30 -23.01 17.69
CA ILE A 356 -24.81 -24.29 17.20
C ILE A 356 -24.26 -24.12 15.78
N LEU A 357 -25.06 -23.52 14.88
CA LEU A 357 -24.66 -23.28 13.50
C LEU A 357 -23.42 -22.38 13.41
N ARG A 358 -23.36 -21.30 14.20
CA ARG A 358 -22.16 -20.44 14.25
C ARG A 358 -20.91 -21.19 14.71
N ALA A 359 -21.04 -22.07 15.70
CA ALA A 359 -19.93 -22.88 16.19
C ALA A 359 -19.47 -23.93 15.16
N GLN A 360 -20.38 -24.50 14.37
CA GLN A 360 -20.04 -25.44 13.29
C GLN A 360 -19.21 -24.77 12.18
N HIS A 361 -19.49 -23.52 11.86
CA HIS A 361 -18.78 -22.74 10.84
C HIS A 361 -17.61 -21.90 11.39
N GLU A 362 -17.30 -22.01 12.69
CA GLU A 362 -16.25 -21.25 13.38
C GLU A 362 -16.41 -19.71 13.25
N VAL A 363 -17.65 -19.22 13.22
CA VAL A 363 -17.97 -17.79 13.16
C VAL A 363 -18.45 -17.27 14.52
N TYR A 364 -18.20 -15.99 14.81
CA TYR A 364 -18.43 -15.42 16.14
C TYR A 364 -19.38 -14.25 16.07
N VAL A 365 -20.28 -14.18 17.06
CA VAL A 365 -21.29 -13.13 17.13
C VAL A 365 -20.76 -11.92 17.91
N PHE A 366 -21.12 -10.72 17.45
CA PHE A 366 -20.88 -9.47 18.16
C PHE A 366 -22.10 -9.09 19.02
N LYS A 367 -21.99 -8.02 19.82
CA LYS A 367 -22.99 -7.65 20.85
C LYS A 367 -24.41 -7.43 20.32
N ASP A 368 -24.54 -7.12 19.03
CA ASP A 368 -25.79 -6.81 18.33
C ASP A 368 -26.33 -7.99 17.50
N GLY A 369 -25.71 -9.17 17.57
CA GLY A 369 -26.12 -10.34 16.80
C GLY A 369 -25.47 -10.45 15.41
N THR A 370 -24.70 -9.44 14.99
CA THR A 370 -23.99 -9.43 13.70
C THR A 370 -22.67 -10.18 13.77
N ILE A 371 -22.17 -10.65 12.63
CA ILE A 371 -20.80 -11.16 12.48
C ILE A 371 -20.01 -10.06 11.76
N ARG A 372 -18.82 -9.72 12.27
CA ARG A 372 -18.03 -8.58 11.79
C ARG A 372 -16.59 -8.98 11.53
N PHE A 373 -15.99 -8.35 10.53
CA PHE A 373 -14.57 -8.45 10.21
C PHE A 373 -13.98 -7.04 10.24
N ASP A 374 -12.91 -6.85 11.01
CA ASP A 374 -12.21 -5.56 11.06
C ASP A 374 -11.03 -5.63 10.07
N MET A 375 -10.99 -4.67 9.13
CA MET A 375 -9.91 -4.51 8.15
C MET A 375 -9.44 -3.06 8.14
N THR A 376 -8.13 -2.82 7.98
CA THR A 376 -7.60 -1.49 7.62
C THR A 376 -7.95 -1.22 6.16
N ASP A 377 -8.64 -0.13 5.88
CA ASP A 377 -8.97 0.32 4.54
C ASP A 377 -7.88 1.24 3.98
N ALA A 378 -7.64 1.10 2.68
CA ALA A 378 -6.79 2.00 1.90
C ALA A 378 -7.61 2.47 0.69
N PRO A 379 -7.57 3.78 0.36
CA PRO A 379 -8.33 4.30 -0.76
C PRO A 379 -7.78 3.75 -2.07
N LEU A 380 -8.68 3.29 -2.94
CA LEU A 380 -8.36 2.78 -4.27
C LEU A 380 -9.34 3.41 -5.27
N THR A 381 -8.83 4.09 -6.29
CA THR A 381 -9.66 4.67 -7.35
C THR A 381 -9.61 3.86 -8.63
N HIS A 382 -8.50 3.14 -8.86
CA HIS A 382 -8.29 2.34 -10.04
C HIS A 382 -7.62 1.00 -9.68
N PHE A 383 -7.83 -0.01 -10.50
CA PHE A 383 -7.22 -1.33 -10.34
C PHE A 383 -6.98 -1.97 -11.70
N LYS A 384 -6.02 -2.89 -11.78
CA LYS A 384 -5.91 -3.81 -12.92
C LYS A 384 -6.57 -5.15 -12.58
N PRO A 385 -7.29 -5.80 -13.52
CA PRO A 385 -7.87 -7.12 -13.30
C PRO A 385 -6.87 -8.16 -12.74
N CYS A 386 -5.62 -8.13 -13.23
CA CYS A 386 -4.56 -9.03 -12.78
C CYS A 386 -4.15 -8.83 -11.31
N GLU A 387 -4.21 -7.59 -10.80
CA GLU A 387 -3.83 -7.25 -9.42
C GLU A 387 -4.83 -7.81 -8.40
N ILE A 388 -6.11 -7.86 -8.78
CA ILE A 388 -7.19 -8.38 -7.92
C ILE A 388 -7.53 -9.84 -8.18
N GLY A 389 -6.89 -10.47 -9.18
CA GLY A 389 -7.09 -11.87 -9.55
C GLY A 389 -8.47 -12.18 -10.13
N VAL A 390 -9.09 -11.23 -10.84
CA VAL A 390 -10.42 -11.38 -11.44
C VAL A 390 -10.31 -11.39 -12.96
N LYS A 391 -10.95 -12.37 -13.61
CA LYS A 391 -11.02 -12.44 -15.08
C LYS A 391 -11.80 -11.28 -15.67
N VAL A 392 -11.35 -10.79 -16.82
CA VAL A 392 -12.03 -9.71 -17.58
C VAL A 392 -13.51 -10.02 -17.83
N ASP A 393 -13.86 -11.25 -18.21
CA ASP A 393 -15.25 -11.63 -18.45
C ASP A 393 -16.14 -11.52 -17.21
N THR A 394 -15.59 -11.75 -16.02
CA THR A 394 -16.33 -11.56 -14.76
C THR A 394 -16.56 -10.08 -14.49
N LEU A 395 -15.54 -9.23 -14.71
CA LEU A 395 -15.66 -7.78 -14.56
C LEU A 395 -16.69 -7.20 -15.54
N ARG A 396 -16.71 -7.66 -16.79
CA ARG A 396 -17.74 -7.30 -17.78
C ARG A 396 -19.15 -7.63 -17.30
N LYS A 397 -19.35 -8.80 -16.67
CA LYS A 397 -20.64 -9.19 -16.07
C LYS A 397 -21.04 -8.31 -14.88
N LEU A 398 -20.07 -7.80 -14.13
CA LEU A 398 -20.27 -6.80 -13.06
C LEU A 398 -20.46 -5.36 -13.61
N GLY A 399 -20.41 -5.20 -14.94
CA GLY A 399 -20.65 -3.95 -15.63
C GLY A 399 -19.43 -3.04 -15.73
N TYR A 400 -18.22 -3.58 -15.66
CA TYR A 400 -16.98 -2.90 -16.04
C TYR A 400 -16.72 -3.17 -17.53
N LEU A 401 -17.12 -2.22 -18.38
CA LEU A 401 -17.10 -2.39 -19.83
C LEU A 401 -15.91 -1.70 -20.51
N HIS A 402 -15.40 -0.64 -19.89
CA HIS A 402 -14.34 0.19 -20.43
C HIS A 402 -13.25 0.42 -19.38
N ASP A 403 -12.05 0.69 -19.84
CA ASP A 403 -10.95 1.16 -19.00
C ASP A 403 -11.07 2.67 -18.70
N TRP A 404 -10.12 3.22 -17.95
CA TRP A 404 -10.10 4.62 -17.56
C TRP A 404 -10.02 5.63 -18.73
N ARG A 405 -9.63 5.17 -19.93
CA ARG A 405 -9.59 6.00 -21.16
C ARG A 405 -10.83 5.79 -22.03
N GLY A 406 -11.82 5.03 -21.56
CA GLY A 406 -13.02 4.70 -22.32
C GLY A 406 -12.82 3.63 -23.40
N GLN A 407 -11.64 2.98 -23.47
CA GLN A 407 -11.43 1.87 -24.39
C GLN A 407 -12.13 0.61 -23.86
N PRO A 408 -12.64 -0.29 -24.73
CA PRO A 408 -13.20 -1.56 -24.29
C PRO A 408 -12.23 -2.35 -23.38
N LEU A 409 -12.75 -2.89 -22.28
CA LEU A 409 -11.97 -3.70 -21.34
C LEU A 409 -11.78 -5.11 -21.91
N GLU A 410 -10.58 -5.44 -22.38
CA GLU A 410 -10.23 -6.70 -23.07
C GLU A 410 -9.04 -7.44 -22.44
N LYS A 411 -8.12 -6.72 -21.79
CA LYS A 411 -6.86 -7.25 -21.25
C LYS A 411 -6.82 -7.16 -19.73
N GLU A 412 -6.04 -8.05 -19.12
CA GLU A 412 -5.92 -8.13 -17.65
C GLU A 412 -5.03 -7.04 -17.04
N ASP A 413 -4.25 -6.33 -17.85
CA ASP A 413 -3.34 -5.25 -17.46
C ASP A 413 -3.92 -3.84 -17.68
N GLN A 414 -5.13 -3.75 -18.23
CA GLN A 414 -5.85 -2.48 -18.37
C GLN A 414 -6.26 -1.92 -17.01
N LEU A 415 -6.01 -0.62 -16.82
CA LEU A 415 -6.38 0.09 -15.61
C LEU A 415 -7.88 0.45 -15.67
N CYS A 416 -8.66 -0.03 -14.72
CA CYS A 416 -10.11 0.21 -14.62
C CYS A 416 -10.41 1.18 -13.50
N GLU A 417 -11.35 2.10 -13.70
CA GLU A 417 -11.90 2.92 -12.61
C GLU A 417 -12.78 2.06 -11.70
N LEU A 418 -12.54 2.09 -10.39
CA LEU A 418 -13.33 1.36 -9.39
C LEU A 418 -14.69 2.04 -9.20
N LYS A 419 -15.79 1.29 -9.27
CA LYS A 419 -17.12 1.82 -9.00
C LYS A 419 -17.26 2.21 -7.53
N VAL A 420 -18.05 3.26 -7.27
CA VAL A 420 -18.20 3.92 -5.96
C VAL A 420 -18.48 2.97 -4.77
N GLN A 421 -19.21 1.88 -4.99
CA GLN A 421 -19.62 0.95 -3.92
C GLN A 421 -18.90 -0.42 -3.98
N ASP A 422 -18.04 -0.61 -4.97
CA ASP A 422 -17.31 -1.85 -5.11
C ASP A 422 -16.06 -1.80 -4.24
N VAL A 423 -15.73 -2.94 -3.62
CA VAL A 423 -14.60 -3.06 -2.70
C VAL A 423 -13.76 -4.27 -3.02
N VAL A 424 -12.45 -4.11 -2.97
CA VAL A 424 -11.49 -5.21 -3.04
C VAL A 424 -11.12 -5.61 -1.62
N VAL A 425 -11.40 -6.86 -1.26
CA VAL A 425 -11.18 -7.36 0.10
C VAL A 425 -9.94 -8.25 0.18
N SER A 426 -9.26 -8.25 1.33
CA SER A 426 -8.16 -9.17 1.59
C SER A 426 -8.60 -10.64 1.53
N LYS A 427 -7.69 -11.55 1.18
CA LYS A 427 -7.95 -13.00 1.15
C LYS A 427 -8.46 -13.51 2.50
N THR A 428 -7.89 -13.04 3.60
CA THR A 428 -8.32 -13.38 4.97
C THR A 428 -9.77 -12.97 5.25
N CYS A 429 -10.20 -11.81 4.75
CA CYS A 429 -11.59 -11.36 4.84
C CYS A 429 -12.51 -12.27 4.02
N ALA A 430 -12.14 -12.54 2.77
CA ALA A 430 -12.89 -13.43 1.88
C ALA A 430 -13.08 -14.83 2.49
N GLU A 431 -12.00 -15.45 3.00
CA GLU A 431 -12.06 -16.75 3.66
C GLU A 431 -13.00 -16.76 4.86
N TYR A 432 -13.01 -15.69 5.67
CA TYR A 432 -13.93 -15.59 6.80
C TYR A 432 -15.38 -15.39 6.36
N LEU A 433 -15.62 -14.52 5.38
CA LEU A 433 -16.97 -14.28 4.84
C LEU A 433 -17.54 -15.51 4.13
N MET A 434 -16.70 -16.36 3.52
CA MET A 434 -17.13 -17.66 3.00
C MET A 434 -17.64 -18.62 4.09
N ARG A 435 -17.12 -18.52 5.32
CA ARG A 435 -17.69 -19.26 6.47
C ARG A 435 -19.00 -18.65 6.92
N VAL A 436 -19.09 -17.32 6.88
CA VAL A 436 -20.33 -16.60 7.20
C VAL A 436 -21.44 -16.94 6.20
N SER A 437 -21.15 -17.03 4.90
CA SER A 437 -22.14 -17.40 3.89
C SER A 437 -22.67 -18.81 4.14
N ARG A 438 -21.80 -19.79 4.40
CA ARG A 438 -22.21 -21.16 4.76
C ARG A 438 -23.05 -21.21 6.03
N PHE A 439 -22.73 -20.38 7.03
CA PHE A 439 -23.56 -20.22 8.22
C PHE A 439 -24.94 -19.63 7.88
N VAL A 440 -25.01 -18.62 7.00
CA VAL A 440 -26.27 -18.01 6.58
C VAL A 440 -27.12 -19.00 5.79
N ASP A 441 -26.54 -19.76 4.87
CA ASP A 441 -27.23 -20.80 4.10
C ASP A 441 -27.85 -21.84 5.04
N ASP A 442 -27.05 -22.39 5.96
CA ASP A 442 -27.53 -23.34 6.97
C ASP A 442 -28.60 -22.72 7.89
N LEU A 443 -28.47 -21.44 8.23
CA LEU A 443 -29.45 -20.75 9.05
C LEU A 443 -30.79 -20.58 8.31
N LEU A 444 -30.74 -20.24 7.02
CA LEU A 444 -31.91 -20.10 6.17
C LEU A 444 -32.62 -21.46 6.01
N GLU A 445 -31.90 -22.51 5.64
CA GLU A 445 -32.47 -23.84 5.42
C GLU A 445 -32.95 -24.49 6.74
N LYS A 446 -32.06 -24.61 7.74
CA LYS A 446 -32.30 -25.45 8.93
C LYS A 446 -33.09 -24.75 10.04
N PHE A 447 -33.02 -23.43 10.14
CA PHE A 447 -33.73 -22.68 11.19
C PHE A 447 -34.95 -21.94 10.66
N TYR A 448 -34.85 -21.31 9.50
CA TYR A 448 -35.98 -20.57 8.91
C TYR A 448 -36.84 -21.41 7.95
N GLY A 449 -36.35 -22.54 7.46
CA GLY A 449 -37.06 -23.36 6.47
C GLY A 449 -37.20 -22.67 5.11
N ILE A 450 -36.27 -21.77 4.79
CA ILE A 450 -36.20 -21.03 3.53
C ILE A 450 -34.90 -21.49 2.87
N GLY A 451 -34.97 -22.45 1.96
CA GLY A 451 -33.79 -23.05 1.34
C GLY A 451 -34.13 -23.60 -0.03
#